data_AF-A0A2H0AJJ2-F1
#
_entry.id   AF-A0A2H0AJJ2-F1
#
_cell.length_a   1.000
_cell.length_b   1.000
_cell.length_c   1.000
_cell.angle_alpha   90.00
_cell.angle_beta   90.00
_cell.angle_gamma   90.00
#
_symmetry.space_group_name_H-M   'P 1'
#
loop_
_entity.id
_entity.type
_entity.pdbx_description
1 polymer ?
#
loop_
_entity_poly.entity_id
_entity_poly.type
_entity_poly.pdbx_seq_one_letter_code
_entity_poly.pdbx_strand_id
1 'polypeptide(L)'
;VRLLVRQEAFVRVAMTANALHFAGPVTFEALTGQKVMYDMYGQEGTAMEHIRWGQEADLVVIAPATANFIAKYANGIADDFLTTMMLAASARILICPAMNTKMLLHPATRSNMDILAKR
;
A
#
# COMPACT_ATOMS: atom_id res chain seq x y z
N VAL A 1 -5.66 -3.58 -10.36
CA VAL A 1 -5.83 -5.01 -10.00
C VAL A 1 -6.29 -5.85 -11.18
N ARG A 2 -7.55 -5.81 -11.62
CA ARG A 2 -8.07 -6.66 -12.72
C ARG A 2 -7.18 -6.69 -13.97
N LEU A 3 -6.69 -5.53 -14.43
CA LEU A 3 -5.83 -5.46 -15.62
C LEU A 3 -4.46 -6.13 -15.41
N LEU A 4 -3.90 -6.10 -14.21
CA LEU A 4 -2.65 -6.79 -13.88
C LEU A 4 -2.85 -8.30 -13.88
N VAL A 5 -3.94 -8.77 -13.26
CA VAL A 5 -4.29 -10.20 -13.25
C VAL A 5 -4.54 -10.71 -14.67
N ARG A 6 -5.19 -9.92 -15.54
CA ARG A 6 -5.37 -10.25 -16.96
C ARG A 6 -4.05 -10.38 -17.72
N GLN A 7 -3.01 -9.68 -17.29
CA GLN A 7 -1.65 -9.80 -17.81
C GLN A 7 -0.84 -10.85 -17.04
N GLU A 8 -1.53 -11.78 -16.36
CA GLU A 8 -0.95 -12.93 -15.66
C GLU A 8 -0.01 -12.57 -14.50
N ALA A 9 -0.06 -11.33 -14.01
CA ALA A 9 0.66 -10.95 -12.81
C ALA A 9 0.04 -11.61 -11.57
N PHE A 10 0.88 -12.15 -10.68
CA PHE A 10 0.45 -12.59 -9.36
C PHE A 10 0.21 -11.37 -8.45
N VAL A 11 -1.04 -11.12 -8.08
CA VAL A 11 -1.43 -9.90 -7.34
C VAL A 11 -1.95 -10.24 -5.95
N ARG A 12 -1.25 -9.77 -4.92
CA ARG A 12 -1.74 -9.69 -3.54
C ARG A 12 -2.20 -8.26 -3.25
N VAL A 13 -3.20 -8.09 -2.39
CA VAL A 13 -3.75 -6.77 -2.06
C VAL A 13 -3.68 -6.56 -0.55
N ALA A 14 -3.11 -5.42 -0.15
CA ALA A 14 -3.18 -4.92 1.22
C ALA A 14 -4.03 -3.65 1.25
N MET A 15 -4.90 -3.51 2.26
CA MET A 15 -5.78 -2.36 2.43
C MET A 15 -5.54 -1.71 3.79
N THR A 16 -5.68 -0.39 3.86
CA THR A 16 -5.75 0.30 5.16
C THR A 16 -7.16 0.20 5.73
N ALA A 17 -7.34 0.42 7.03
CA ALA A 17 -8.67 0.49 7.65
C ALA A 17 -9.60 1.48 6.92
N ASN A 18 -9.06 2.64 6.52
CA ASN A 18 -9.83 3.64 5.77
C ASN A 18 -10.24 3.17 4.37
N ALA A 19 -9.43 2.35 3.70
CA ALA A 19 -9.75 1.83 2.37
C ALA A 19 -10.96 0.87 2.40
N LEU A 20 -11.18 0.17 3.52
CA LEU A 20 -12.32 -0.74 3.70
C LEU A 20 -13.68 -0.01 3.64
N HIS A 21 -13.72 1.30 3.92
CA HIS A 21 -14.93 2.10 3.79
C HIS A 21 -15.30 2.44 2.34
N PHE A 22 -14.37 2.26 1.38
CA PHE A 22 -14.60 2.58 -0.03
C PHE A 22 -14.77 1.32 -0.88
N ALA A 23 -14.06 0.25 -0.56
CA ALA A 23 -14.16 -1.03 -1.25
C ALA A 23 -14.05 -2.18 -0.26
N GLY A 24 -14.89 -3.20 -0.44
CA GLY A 24 -14.85 -4.40 0.38
C GLY A 24 -13.72 -5.34 -0.05
N PRO A 25 -13.05 -6.04 0.91
CA PRO A 25 -11.95 -6.96 0.60
C PRO A 25 -12.38 -8.08 -0.36
N VAL A 26 -13.61 -8.61 -0.19
CA VAL A 26 -14.19 -9.65 -1.05
C VAL A 26 -14.13 -9.32 -2.55
N THR A 27 -14.20 -8.03 -2.93
CA THR A 27 -14.09 -7.62 -4.33
C THR A 27 -12.70 -7.90 -4.88
N PHE A 28 -11.66 -7.62 -4.10
CA PHE A 28 -10.29 -7.86 -4.52
C PHE A 28 -9.96 -9.35 -4.46
N GLU A 29 -10.45 -10.08 -3.46
CA GLU A 29 -10.28 -11.53 -3.36
C GLU A 29 -10.87 -12.25 -4.58
N ALA A 30 -12.07 -11.85 -5.02
CA ALA A 30 -12.69 -12.40 -6.23
C ALA A 30 -11.90 -12.08 -7.51
N LEU A 31 -11.20 -10.95 -7.55
CA LEU A 31 -10.41 -10.53 -8.71
C LEU A 31 -9.01 -11.17 -8.76
N THR A 32 -8.40 -11.43 -7.61
CA THR A 32 -7.03 -11.94 -7.51
C THR A 32 -6.96 -13.43 -7.22
N GLY A 33 -8.01 -14.01 -6.67
CA GLY A 33 -7.99 -15.35 -6.08
C GLY A 33 -7.09 -15.45 -4.83
N GLN A 34 -6.65 -14.31 -4.29
CA GLN A 34 -5.75 -14.22 -3.13
C GLN A 34 -6.48 -13.51 -1.99
N LYS A 35 -6.17 -13.91 -0.74
CA LYS A 35 -6.66 -13.20 0.45
C LYS A 35 -6.19 -11.75 0.48
N VAL A 36 -7.03 -10.87 1.01
CA VAL A 36 -6.71 -9.45 1.18
C VAL A 36 -6.28 -9.19 2.62
N MET A 37 -5.10 -8.59 2.80
CA MET A 37 -4.60 -8.22 4.13
C MET A 37 -5.04 -6.80 4.48
N TYR A 38 -5.62 -6.61 5.66
CA TYR A 38 -6.02 -5.27 6.13
C TYR A 38 -5.90 -5.06 7.63
N ASP A 39 -5.46 -6.09 8.36
CA ASP A 39 -5.20 -6.06 9.78
C ASP A 39 -3.85 -6.73 10.05
N MET A 40 -3.01 -6.07 10.86
CA MET A 40 -1.70 -6.58 11.26
C MET A 40 -1.82 -7.75 12.25
N TYR A 41 -2.88 -7.74 13.08
CA TYR A 41 -3.09 -8.68 14.17
C TYR A 41 -4.32 -9.57 13.96
N GLY A 42 -4.93 -9.50 12.78
CA GLY A 42 -6.05 -10.34 12.41
C GLY A 42 -5.68 -11.82 12.52
N GLN A 43 -6.67 -12.67 12.78
CA GLN A 43 -6.46 -14.12 13.00
C GLN A 43 -5.88 -14.87 11.79
N GLU A 44 -5.77 -14.22 10.62
CA GLU A 44 -5.36 -14.85 9.37
C GLU A 44 -4.05 -14.26 8.85
N GLY A 45 -2.94 -14.79 9.36
CA GLY A 45 -1.59 -14.45 8.91
C GLY A 45 -0.55 -14.81 9.95
N THR A 46 0.66 -15.16 9.53
CA THR A 46 1.78 -15.24 10.48
C THR A 46 2.27 -13.83 10.77
N ALA A 47 2.84 -13.60 11.96
CA ALA A 47 3.44 -12.31 12.33
C ALA A 47 4.51 -11.80 11.34
N MET A 48 4.95 -12.62 10.38
CA MET A 48 6.00 -12.31 9.41
C MET A 48 5.48 -11.90 8.01
N GLU A 49 4.17 -11.93 7.74
CA GLU A 49 3.64 -11.66 6.39
C GLU A 49 4.00 -10.26 5.87
N HIS A 50 4.05 -9.23 6.73
CA HIS A 50 4.46 -7.88 6.33
C HIS A 50 5.93 -7.81 5.87
N ILE A 51 6.81 -8.68 6.39
CA ILE A 51 8.20 -8.78 5.91
C ILE A 51 8.22 -9.55 4.59
N ARG A 52 7.59 -10.74 4.58
CA ARG A 52 7.60 -11.64 3.43
C ARG A 52 7.02 -10.98 2.18
N TRP A 53 5.87 -10.33 2.28
CA TRP A 53 5.25 -9.67 1.12
C TRP A 53 6.12 -8.56 0.55
N GLY A 54 6.73 -7.75 1.42
CA GLY A 54 7.62 -6.66 1.00
C GLY A 54 8.91 -7.15 0.32
N GLN A 55 9.40 -8.34 0.69
CA GLN A 55 10.65 -8.91 0.16
C GLN A 55 10.44 -9.84 -1.05
N GLU A 56 9.33 -10.57 -1.09
CA GLU A 56 8.98 -11.49 -2.19
C GLU A 56 8.40 -10.77 -3.42
N ALA A 57 7.88 -9.56 -3.27
CA ALA A 57 7.27 -8.83 -4.39
C ALA A 57 8.33 -8.26 -5.35
N ASP A 58 8.10 -8.38 -6.66
CA ASP A 58 8.91 -7.68 -7.68
C ASP A 58 8.62 -6.16 -7.70
N LEU A 59 7.36 -5.79 -7.42
CA LEU A 59 6.85 -4.43 -7.45
C LEU A 59 5.72 -4.26 -6.42
N VAL A 60 5.80 -3.20 -5.62
CA VAL A 60 4.72 -2.73 -4.76
C VAL A 60 4.10 -1.47 -5.37
N VAL A 61 2.78 -1.48 -5.55
CA VAL A 61 2.03 -0.34 -6.11
C VAL A 61 1.04 0.19 -5.07
N ILE A 62 1.16 1.46 -4.71
CA ILE A 62 0.22 2.14 -3.83
C ILE A 62 -0.71 3.02 -4.67
N ALA A 63 -1.93 2.54 -4.91
CA ALA A 63 -2.92 3.22 -5.74
C ALA A 63 -4.34 3.01 -5.19
N PRO A 64 -5.00 4.07 -4.67
CA PRO A 64 -4.49 5.43 -4.49
C PRO A 64 -3.52 5.56 -3.30
N ALA A 65 -2.51 6.44 -3.42
CA ALA A 65 -1.69 6.90 -2.31
C ALA A 65 -2.26 8.21 -1.75
N THR A 66 -2.83 8.15 -0.55
CA THR A 66 -3.38 9.33 0.13
C THR A 66 -2.26 10.21 0.70
N ALA A 67 -2.56 11.48 1.01
CA ALA A 67 -1.62 12.36 1.71
C ALA A 67 -1.13 11.76 3.03
N ASN A 68 -2.02 11.07 3.76
CA ASN A 68 -1.70 10.41 5.02
C ASN A 68 -0.68 9.28 4.83
N PHE A 69 -0.89 8.40 3.84
CA PHE A 69 0.07 7.33 3.53
C PHE A 69 1.44 7.92 3.15
N ILE A 70 1.46 8.93 2.27
CA ILE A 70 2.69 9.60 1.83
C ILE A 70 3.43 10.22 3.02
N ALA A 71 2.72 10.89 3.92
CA ALA A 71 3.31 11.49 5.10
C ALA A 71 3.91 10.43 6.04
N LYS A 72 3.17 9.34 6.31
CA LYS A 72 3.67 8.23 7.14
C LYS A 72 4.92 7.61 6.54
N TYR A 73 4.89 7.27 5.26
CA TYR A 73 6.01 6.59 4.60
C TYR A 73 7.26 7.47 4.47
N ALA A 74 7.08 8.77 4.15
CA ALA A 74 8.19 9.72 4.11
C ALA A 74 8.91 9.82 5.46
N ASN A 75 8.16 9.76 6.56
CA ASN A 75 8.67 9.96 7.92
C ASN A 75 8.89 8.65 8.71
N GLY A 76 8.77 7.48 8.08
CA GLY A 76 9.05 6.20 8.72
C GLY A 76 8.01 5.76 9.76
N ILE A 77 6.77 6.23 9.66
CA ILE A 77 5.68 5.80 10.54
C ILE A 77 5.10 4.49 10.00
N ALA A 78 5.14 3.44 10.82
CA ALA A 78 4.70 2.08 10.51
C ALA A 78 3.73 1.57 11.58
N ASP A 79 2.48 1.98 11.46
CA ASP A 79 1.42 1.77 12.47
C ASP A 79 0.25 0.91 11.94
N ASP A 80 0.33 0.43 10.70
CA ASP A 80 -0.59 -0.56 10.12
C ASP A 80 0.17 -1.57 9.25
N PHE A 81 -0.50 -2.65 8.84
CA PHE A 81 0.15 -3.71 8.05
C PHE A 81 0.86 -3.16 6.81
N LEU A 82 0.18 -2.26 6.07
CA LEU A 82 0.70 -1.71 4.82
C LEU A 82 1.95 -0.87 5.07
N THR A 83 1.91 0.08 6.01
CA THR A 83 3.03 0.98 6.31
C THR A 83 4.23 0.24 6.90
N THR A 84 4.00 -0.80 7.71
CA THR A 84 5.07 -1.68 8.20
C THR A 84 5.67 -2.52 7.08
N MET A 85 4.86 -3.10 6.20
CA MET A 85 5.35 -3.82 5.02
C MET A 85 6.20 -2.91 4.13
N MET A 86 5.80 -1.66 3.95
CA MET A 86 6.52 -0.68 3.14
C MET A 86 7.91 -0.32 3.67
N LEU A 87 8.13 -0.36 4.98
CA LEU A 87 9.47 -0.16 5.56
C LEU A 87 10.36 -1.40 5.45
N ALA A 88 9.76 -2.60 5.46
CA ALA A 88 10.49 -3.86 5.30
C ALA A 88 10.74 -4.25 3.83
N ALA A 89 10.10 -3.56 2.89
CA ALA A 89 10.13 -3.91 1.48
C ALA A 89 11.49 -3.65 0.83
N SER A 90 11.97 -4.64 0.08
CA SER A 90 13.12 -4.52 -0.84
C SER A 90 12.68 -4.42 -2.30
N ALA A 91 11.38 -4.56 -2.58
CA ALA A 91 10.77 -4.45 -3.90
C ALA A 91 10.92 -3.05 -4.50
N ARG A 92 10.76 -2.94 -5.83
CA ARG A 92 10.54 -1.62 -6.46
C ARG A 92 9.21 -1.04 -5.96
N ILE A 93 9.14 0.27 -5.77
CA ILE A 93 7.96 0.93 -5.21
C ILE A 93 7.42 1.97 -6.20
N LEU A 94 6.13 1.86 -6.52
CA LEU A 94 5.39 2.84 -7.31
C LEU A 94 4.29 3.47 -6.45
N ILE A 95 4.38 4.77 -6.22
CA ILE A 95 3.40 5.54 -5.46
C ILE A 95 2.56 6.35 -6.45
N CYS A 96 1.23 6.22 -6.37
CA CYS A 96 0.28 6.93 -7.22
C CYS A 96 -0.58 7.90 -6.38
N PRO A 97 -0.13 9.16 -6.16
CA PRO A 97 -0.83 10.12 -5.31
C PRO A 97 -2.25 10.42 -5.82
N ALA A 98 -3.24 10.39 -4.92
CA ALA A 98 -4.59 10.83 -5.22
C ALA A 98 -5.22 11.53 -4.01
N MET A 99 -5.58 12.81 -4.19
CA MET A 99 -6.14 13.69 -3.17
C MET A 99 -6.68 14.97 -3.81
N ASN A 100 -7.39 15.78 -3.03
CA ASN A 100 -7.79 17.12 -3.47
C ASN A 100 -6.58 17.98 -3.87
N THR A 101 -6.72 18.85 -4.87
CA THR A 101 -5.66 19.73 -5.37
C THR A 101 -5.01 20.57 -4.27
N LYS A 102 -5.77 21.11 -3.31
CA LYS A 102 -5.22 21.87 -2.18
C LYS A 102 -4.34 21.02 -1.28
N MET A 103 -4.70 19.75 -1.07
CA MET A 103 -3.87 18.81 -0.30
C MET A 103 -2.59 18.45 -1.06
N LEU A 104 -2.68 18.27 -2.37
CA LEU A 104 -1.52 17.94 -3.22
C LEU A 104 -0.51 19.09 -3.28
N LEU A 105 -0.99 20.33 -3.37
CA LEU A 105 -0.17 21.54 -3.40
C LEU A 105 0.29 22.00 -2.02
N HIS A 106 -0.21 21.39 -0.94
CA HIS A 106 0.17 21.76 0.42
C HIS A 106 1.68 21.55 0.65
N PRO A 107 2.41 22.50 1.26
CA PRO A 107 3.86 22.40 1.44
C PRO A 107 4.33 21.12 2.13
N ALA A 108 3.59 20.65 3.15
CA ALA A 108 3.92 19.39 3.83
C ALA A 108 3.83 18.17 2.89
N THR A 109 2.79 18.09 2.06
CA THR A 109 2.63 16.99 1.09
C THR A 109 3.73 17.05 0.04
N ARG A 110 4.04 18.25 -0.48
CA ARG A 110 5.14 18.47 -1.45
C ARG A 110 6.47 18.01 -0.87
N SER A 111 6.80 18.44 0.35
CA SER A 111 8.03 18.04 1.04
C SER A 111 8.11 16.52 1.24
N ASN A 112 7.01 15.87 1.65
CA ASN A 112 6.99 14.42 1.81
C ASN A 112 7.19 13.67 0.47
N MET A 113 6.57 14.15 -0.62
CA MET A 113 6.81 13.59 -1.95
C MET A 113 8.25 13.79 -2.40
N ASP A 114 8.85 14.96 -2.14
CA ASP A 114 10.24 15.25 -2.49
C ASP A 114 11.23 14.40 -1.68
N ILE A 115 10.92 14.05 -0.43
CA ILE A 115 11.69 13.08 0.37
C ILE A 115 11.63 11.69 -0.31
N LEU A 116 10.44 11.24 -0.67
CA LEU A 116 10.25 9.91 -1.25
C LEU A 116 10.86 9.79 -2.66
N ALA A 117 10.82 10.86 -3.46
CA ALA A 117 11.41 10.88 -4.80
C ALA A 117 12.95 10.81 -4.80
N LYS A 118 13.59 11.09 -3.65
CA LYS A 118 15.06 11.03 -3.49
C LYS A 118 15.56 9.67 -2.97
N ARG A 119 14.66 8.78 -2.56
CA ARG A 119 14.97 7.41 -2.11
C ARG A 119 14.93 6.45 -3.30
#